data_AF-A0A9D8ZWN6-F1
#
_entry.id   AF-A0A9D8ZWN6-F1
#
_cell.length_a   1.000
_cell.length_b   1.000
_cell.length_c   1.000
_cell.angle_alpha   90.00
_cell.angle_beta   90.00
_cell.angle_gamma   90.00
#
_symmetry.space_group_name_H-M   'P 1'
#
loop_
_entity.id
_entity.type
_entity.pdbx_description
1 polymer ?
#
loop_
_entity_poly.entity_id
_entity_poly.type
_entity_poly.pdbx_seq_one_letter_code
_entity_poly.pdbx_strand_id
1 'polypeptide(L)'
;MKRHPTTRAANQPMNNRQGPIKRPEKLPLLDAICKKLNQRVNLDDEQRVLGVYERGWIFKGVLGNLNDAEARYVRALATRYNSWIAKQVA
;
A
#
# COMPACT_ATOMS: atom_id res chain seq x y z
N MET A 1 27.72 -41.76 -2.61
CA MET A 1 26.70 -41.57 -1.55
C MET A 1 27.13 -40.45 -0.62
N LYS A 2 26.37 -39.36 -0.56
CA LYS A 2 26.04 -38.59 0.67
C LYS A 2 25.14 -37.40 0.28
N ARG A 3 23.90 -37.46 0.75
CA ARG A 3 22.84 -36.46 0.58
C ARG A 3 23.00 -35.41 1.68
N HIS A 4 22.90 -34.13 1.33
CA HIS A 4 22.58 -33.06 2.29
C HIS A 4 21.55 -32.11 1.66
N PRO A 5 20.28 -32.15 2.07
CA PRO A 5 19.31 -31.11 1.76
C PRO A 5 19.46 -29.99 2.79
N THR A 6 19.77 -28.77 2.36
CA THR A 6 19.72 -27.60 3.27
C THR A 6 18.60 -26.67 2.83
N THR A 7 17.46 -26.93 3.46
CA THR A 7 16.34 -26.02 3.68
C THR A 7 16.84 -24.67 4.19
N ARG A 8 16.38 -23.57 3.58
CA ARG A 8 16.05 -22.29 4.25
C ARG A 8 15.37 -21.32 3.28
N ALA A 9 14.07 -21.51 3.09
CA ALA A 9 13.18 -20.40 2.80
C ALA A 9 13.05 -19.58 4.10
N ALA A 10 13.67 -18.40 4.16
CA ALA A 10 13.70 -17.59 5.39
C ALA A 10 13.65 -16.08 5.11
N ASN A 11 12.85 -15.64 4.13
CA ASN A 11 12.56 -14.22 3.96
C ASN A 11 11.24 -13.96 3.22
N GLN A 12 10.20 -14.75 3.48
CA GLN A 12 8.85 -14.28 3.22
C GLN A 12 8.41 -13.50 4.45
N PRO A 13 8.20 -12.17 4.36
CA PRO A 13 7.58 -11.45 5.46
C PRO A 13 6.21 -12.09 5.70
N MET A 14 6.00 -12.51 6.94
CA MET A 14 4.76 -13.10 7.43
C MET A 14 3.61 -12.23 6.93
N ASN A 15 2.83 -12.76 5.98
CA ASN A 15 1.61 -12.11 5.49
C ASN A 15 0.69 -11.96 6.70
N ASN A 16 0.74 -10.76 7.28
CA ASN A 16 0.13 -10.45 8.55
C ASN A 16 -1.36 -10.69 8.40
N ARG A 17 -1.89 -11.60 9.22
CA ARG A 17 -3.32 -11.95 9.36
C ARG A 17 -4.11 -10.78 9.97
N GLN A 18 -3.87 -9.57 9.49
CA GLN A 18 -4.69 -8.41 9.79
C GLN A 18 -5.92 -8.53 8.90
N GLY A 19 -7.10 -8.56 9.51
CA GLY A 19 -8.37 -8.66 8.78
C GLY A 19 -8.52 -7.54 7.74
N PRO A 20 -9.56 -7.61 6.89
CA PRO A 20 -9.76 -6.68 5.79
C PRO A 20 -9.56 -5.23 6.25
N ILE A 21 -8.60 -4.52 5.67
CA ILE A 21 -8.39 -3.11 6.01
C ILE A 21 -9.68 -2.39 5.62
N LYS A 22 -10.33 -1.74 6.58
CA LYS A 22 -11.57 -0.99 6.32
C LYS A 22 -11.29 0.08 5.27
N ARG A 23 -11.76 -0.18 4.05
CA ARG A 23 -11.64 0.73 2.91
C ARG A 23 -12.62 1.89 3.15
N PRO A 24 -12.17 3.14 3.13
CA PRO A 24 -13.07 4.28 3.18
C PRO A 24 -13.85 4.37 1.86
N GLU A 25 -15.07 4.89 1.91
CA GLU A 25 -15.90 5.04 0.71
C GLU A 25 -15.29 6.01 -0.31
N LYS A 26 -14.46 6.95 0.14
CA LYS A 26 -13.83 7.97 -0.70
C LYS A 26 -12.32 7.90 -0.55
N LEU A 27 -11.64 7.79 -1.69
CA LEU A 27 -10.18 7.80 -1.82
C LEU A 27 -9.78 8.94 -2.76
N PRO A 28 -9.96 10.21 -2.32
CA PRO A 28 -9.77 11.37 -3.19
C PRO A 28 -8.33 11.51 -3.68
N LEU A 29 -7.33 11.21 -2.84
CA LEU A 29 -5.93 11.27 -3.26
C LEU A 29 -5.62 10.16 -4.26
N LEU A 30 -6.07 8.93 -4.00
CA LEU A 30 -5.85 7.80 -4.92
C LEU A 30 -6.48 8.06 -6.29
N ASP A 31 -7.74 8.49 -6.32
CA ASP A 31 -8.46 8.75 -7.57
C ASP A 31 -7.79 9.87 -8.37
N ALA A 32 -7.34 10.94 -7.70
CA ALA A 32 -6.61 12.03 -8.35
C ALA A 32 -5.25 11.57 -8.92
N ILE A 33 -4.50 10.74 -8.19
CA ILE A 33 -3.24 10.14 -8.68
C ILE A 33 -3.51 9.20 -9.86
N CYS A 34 -4.53 8.34 -9.76
CA CYS A 34 -4.96 7.43 -10.82
C CYS A 34 -5.29 8.19 -12.11
N LYS A 35 -6.03 9.28 -12.01
CA LYS A 35 -6.36 10.17 -13.14
C LYS A 35 -5.11 10.83 -13.71
N LYS A 36 -4.23 11.38 -12.86
CA LYS A 36 -3.02 12.09 -13.32
C LYS A 36 -2.00 11.17 -14.00
N LEU A 37 -1.79 9.98 -13.45
CA LEU A 37 -0.86 8.98 -13.99
C LEU A 37 -1.52 8.08 -15.05
N ASN A 38 -2.80 8.32 -15.36
CA ASN A 38 -3.64 7.47 -16.21
C ASN A 38 -3.51 5.96 -15.83
N GLN A 39 -3.41 5.70 -14.52
CA GLN A 39 -3.20 4.37 -13.95
C GLN A 39 -4.55 3.76 -13.57
N ARG A 40 -4.86 2.62 -14.17
CA ARG A 40 -5.95 1.75 -13.72
C ARG A 40 -5.43 0.84 -12.62
N VAL A 41 -5.93 1.03 -11.41
CA VAL A 41 -5.60 0.20 -10.25
C VAL A 41 -6.78 -0.68 -9.89
N ASN A 42 -6.51 -1.96 -9.66
CA ASN A 42 -7.51 -2.84 -9.05
C ASN A 42 -7.51 -2.58 -7.54
N LEU A 43 -8.65 -2.11 -7.02
CA LEU A 43 -8.79 -1.79 -5.60
C LEU A 43 -8.71 -3.03 -4.70
N ASP A 44 -8.95 -4.21 -5.25
CA ASP A 44 -8.86 -5.49 -4.53
C ASP A 44 -7.40 -5.98 -4.42
N ASP A 45 -6.50 -5.44 -5.25
CA ASP A 45 -5.07 -5.67 -5.15
C ASP A 45 -4.42 -4.56 -4.30
N GLU A 46 -4.40 -4.81 -3.00
CA GLU A 46 -3.81 -3.94 -1.98
C GLU A 46 -2.37 -3.51 -2.31
N GLN A 47 -1.57 -4.40 -2.89
CA GLN A 47 -0.17 -4.10 -3.25
C GLN A 47 -0.10 -3.15 -4.46
N ARG A 48 -1.01 -3.30 -5.43
CA ARG A 48 -1.14 -2.35 -6.56
C ARG A 48 -1.60 -0.98 -6.09
N VAL A 49 -2.59 -0.94 -5.19
CA VAL A 49 -3.07 0.30 -4.56
C VAL A 49 -1.93 1.02 -3.85
N LEU A 50 -1.15 0.29 -3.06
CA LEU A 50 0.03 0.84 -2.38
C LEU A 50 1.06 1.40 -3.36
N GLY A 51 1.36 0.68 -4.45
CA GLY A 51 2.32 1.15 -5.45
C GLY A 51 1.85 2.41 -6.20
N VAL A 52 0.55 2.67 -6.29
CA VAL A 52 0.03 3.96 -6.81
C VAL A 52 0.25 5.07 -5.79
N TYR A 53 -0.02 4.81 -4.50
CA TYR A 53 0.25 5.77 -3.44
C TYR A 53 1.74 6.12 -3.35
N GLU A 54 2.63 5.13 -3.41
CA GLU A 54 4.08 5.36 -3.38
C GLU A 54 4.54 6.27 -4.52
N ARG A 55 4.11 5.99 -5.76
CA ARG A 55 4.48 6.80 -6.93
C ARG A 55 3.86 8.20 -6.91
N GLY A 56 2.62 8.30 -6.45
CA GLY A 56 1.87 9.56 -6.44
C GLY A 56 1.97 10.35 -5.14
N TRP A 57 2.75 9.88 -4.15
CA TRP A 57 2.82 10.53 -2.83
C TRP A 57 3.31 11.98 -2.91
N ILE A 58 4.17 12.28 -3.89
CA ILE A 58 4.65 13.65 -4.18
C ILE A 58 3.52 14.63 -4.50
N PHE A 59 2.37 14.14 -4.99
CA PHE A 59 1.22 14.96 -5.32
C PHE A 59 0.25 15.17 -4.16
N LYS A 60 0.55 14.62 -2.97
CA LYS A 60 -0.23 14.85 -1.76
C LYS A 60 -0.30 16.36 -1.47
N GLY A 61 -1.51 16.91 -1.35
CA GLY A 61 -1.74 18.34 -1.15
C GLY A 61 -1.72 19.18 -2.43
N VAL A 62 -1.34 18.60 -3.57
CA VAL A 62 -1.37 19.27 -4.89
C VAL A 62 -2.58 18.78 -5.71
N LEU A 63 -2.73 17.46 -5.87
CA LEU A 63 -3.83 16.87 -6.64
C LEU A 63 -5.08 16.61 -5.79
N GLY A 64 -4.91 16.46 -4.49
CA GLY A 64 -5.98 16.17 -3.56
C GLY A 64 -5.46 16.20 -2.14
N ASN A 65 -6.35 16.54 -1.21
CA ASN A 65 -6.05 16.45 0.21
C ASN A 65 -6.29 15.02 0.70
N LEU A 66 -5.38 14.55 1.55
CA LEU A 66 -5.52 13.29 2.26
C LEU A 66 -6.59 13.48 3.33
N ASN A 67 -7.72 12.78 3.21
CA ASN A 67 -8.76 12.82 4.24
C ASN A 67 -8.40 11.89 5.40
N ASP A 68 -8.92 12.11 6.61
CA ASP A 68 -8.56 11.32 7.80
C ASP A 68 -8.81 9.81 7.62
N ALA A 69 -9.90 9.46 6.95
CA ALA A 69 -10.25 8.07 6.66
C ALA A 69 -9.29 7.42 5.64
N GLU A 70 -8.88 8.18 4.62
CA GLU A 70 -7.89 7.75 3.63
C GLU A 70 -6.50 7.65 4.26
N ALA A 71 -6.12 8.58 5.13
CA ALA A 71 -4.88 8.54 5.89
C ALA A 71 -4.76 7.26 6.72
N ARG A 72 -5.81 6.90 7.46
CA ARG A 72 -5.85 5.64 8.24
C ARG A 72 -5.72 4.41 7.34
N TYR A 73 -6.39 4.41 6.19
CA TYR A 73 -6.30 3.34 5.22
C TYR A 73 -4.89 3.19 4.65
N VAL A 74 -4.29 4.28 4.18
CA VAL A 74 -2.93 4.31 3.64
C VAL A 74 -1.91 3.92 4.70
N ARG A 75 -2.08 4.37 5.95
CA ARG A 75 -1.21 4.01 7.08
C ARG A 75 -1.27 2.51 7.37
N ALA A 76 -2.47 1.93 7.41
CA ALA A 76 -2.65 0.49 7.62
C ALA A 76 -2.01 -0.31 6.47
N LEU A 77 -2.24 0.10 5.23
CA LEU A 77 -1.67 -0.52 4.03
C LEU A 77 -0.13 -0.47 4.05
N ALA A 78 0.42 0.73 4.25
CA ALA A 78 1.85 0.95 4.26
C ALA A 78 2.55 0.22 5.42
N THR A 79 1.92 0.15 6.59
CA THR A 79 2.42 -0.63 7.74
C THR A 79 2.41 -2.13 7.44
N ARG A 80 1.34 -2.63 6.79
CA ARG A 80 1.19 -4.05 6.46
C ARG A 80 2.25 -4.54 5.46
N TYR A 81 2.55 -3.72 4.46
CA TYR A 81 3.54 -4.04 3.43
C TYR A 81 4.94 -3.48 3.72
N ASN A 82 5.15 -2.89 4.90
CA ASN A 82 6.41 -2.25 5.31
C ASN A 82 6.93 -1.22 4.28
N SER A 83 6.03 -0.41 3.74
CA SER A 83 6.33 0.64 2.76
C SER A 83 6.89 1.90 3.43
N TRP A 84 7.73 2.61 2.69
CA TRP A 84 8.35 3.86 3.15
C TRP A 84 7.33 4.97 3.42
N ILE A 85 6.16 4.95 2.79
CA ILE A 85 5.13 5.98 2.99
C ILE A 85 4.53 5.90 4.41
N ALA A 86 4.66 4.77 5.10
CA ALA A 86 4.17 4.61 6.47
C ALA A 86 4.76 5.66 7.43
N LYS A 87 6.00 6.10 7.16
CA LYS A 87 6.68 7.16 7.92
C LYS A 87 6.20 8.57 7.55
N GLN A 88 5.60 8.74 6.37
CA GLN A 88 5.16 10.02 5.83
C GLN A 88 3.68 10.29 6.09
N VAL A 89 2.89 9.24 6.29
CA VAL A 89 1.50 9.30 6.73
C VAL A 89 1.51 9.53 8.25
N ALA A 90 1.88 10.75 8.66
CA ALA A 90 1.86 11.19 10.06
C ALA A 90 0.46 11.65 10.46
#